data_AF-A0A6J6M5X1-F1
#
_entry.id   AF-A0A6J6M5X1-F1
#
_cell.length_a   1.000
_cell.length_b   1.000
_cell.length_c   1.000
_cell.angle_alpha   90.00
_cell.angle_beta   90.00
_cell.angle_gamma   90.00
#
_symmetry.space_group_name_H-M   'P 1'
#
loop_
_entity.id
_entity.type
_entity.pdbx_description
1 polymer ?
#
loop_
_entity_poly.entity_id
_entity_poly.type
_entity_poly.pdbx_seq_one_letter_code
_entity_poly.pdbx_strand_id
1 'polypeptide(L)'
;MVADPAAFAAGSFKIFLTWDYNAPGFIATAKSALGKTVKCTYPKDALVAGTPYVLAINKTAPHPAAARLWEELMFSKTNGKLAEDLTAADLALPPAELFALVMGGQNVFVSSGATPITDAAMKDKVAPPTSLIVPSGMPKSVLPTLAQQTVAITKLKTAWSKI
;
A
#
# COMPACT_ATOMS: atom_id res chain seq x y z
N MET A 1 7.96 -8.51 8.88
CA MET A 1 9.00 -8.75 7.86
C MET A 1 8.50 -8.13 6.57
N VAL A 2 9.19 -7.13 6.02
CA VAL A 2 8.88 -6.62 4.67
C VAL A 2 9.26 -7.72 3.69
N ALA A 3 8.44 -7.95 2.66
CA ALA A 3 8.75 -8.97 1.66
C ALA A 3 10.12 -8.69 1.03
N ASP A 4 11.08 -9.60 1.20
CA ASP A 4 12.34 -9.58 0.48
C ASP A 4 12.17 -10.42 -0.80
N PRO A 5 12.14 -9.78 -1.99
CA PRO A 5 12.03 -10.49 -3.25
C PRO A 5 13.17 -11.48 -3.48
N ALA A 6 14.38 -11.21 -2.97
CA ALA A 6 15.54 -12.08 -3.15
C ALA A 6 15.38 -13.39 -2.36
N ALA A 7 14.97 -13.32 -1.09
CA ALA A 7 14.68 -14.50 -0.29
C ALA A 7 13.53 -15.36 -0.87
N PHE A 8 12.50 -14.72 -1.46
CA PHE A 8 11.42 -15.44 -2.17
C PHE A 8 11.92 -16.09 -3.47
N ALA A 9 12.77 -15.40 -4.23
CA ALA A 9 13.42 -15.96 -5.42
C ALA A 9 14.22 -17.22 -5.08
N ALA A 10 15.00 -17.16 -3.99
CA ALA A 10 15.80 -18.27 -3.46
C ALA A 10 14.96 -19.42 -2.86
N GLY A 11 13.64 -19.24 -2.68
CA GLY A 11 12.75 -20.28 -2.16
C GLY A 11 12.83 -20.47 -0.64
N SER A 12 13.34 -19.48 0.09
CA SER A 12 13.51 -19.54 1.55
C SER A 12 12.18 -19.70 2.30
N PHE A 13 11.07 -19.27 1.68
CA PHE A 13 9.72 -19.45 2.18
C PHE A 13 8.74 -19.67 1.03
N LYS A 14 7.70 -20.49 1.27
CA LYS A 14 6.65 -20.80 0.29
C LYS A 14 5.44 -19.86 0.37
N ILE A 15 5.23 -19.27 1.54
CA ILE A 15 4.13 -18.36 1.85
C ILE A 15 4.73 -17.17 2.59
N PHE A 16 4.24 -15.98 2.29
CA PHE A 16 4.54 -14.77 3.06
C PHE A 16 3.27 -13.97 3.26
N LEU A 17 3.26 -13.15 4.31
CA LEU A 17 2.16 -12.27 4.65
C LEU A 17 2.55 -10.84 4.28
N THR A 18 1.67 -10.14 3.58
CA THR A 18 1.86 -8.73 3.19
C THR A 18 0.51 -8.01 3.18
N TRP A 19 0.56 -6.69 3.20
CA TRP A 19 -0.61 -5.89 2.92
C TRP A 19 -1.05 -6.05 1.46
N ASP A 20 -2.35 -6.10 1.25
CA ASP A 20 -2.95 -6.36 -0.06
C ASP A 20 -2.59 -5.32 -1.12
N TYR A 21 -2.43 -4.04 -0.75
CA TYR A 21 -1.98 -3.01 -1.67
C TYR A 21 -0.55 -3.24 -2.19
N ASN A 22 0.27 -4.06 -1.52
CA ASN A 22 1.59 -4.47 -2.03
C ASN A 22 1.49 -5.63 -3.04
N ALA A 23 0.37 -6.36 -3.08
CA ALA A 23 0.23 -7.56 -3.89
C ALA A 23 0.40 -7.29 -5.39
N PRO A 24 -0.17 -6.22 -6.00
CA PRO A 24 0.02 -5.96 -7.43
C PRO A 24 1.49 -5.74 -7.80
N GLY A 25 2.22 -4.94 -7.02
CA GLY A 25 3.65 -4.70 -7.25
C GLY A 25 4.45 -5.99 -7.14
N PHE A 26 4.18 -6.80 -6.11
CA PHE A 26 4.84 -8.09 -5.94
C PHE A 26 4.55 -9.07 -7.09
N ILE A 27 3.30 -9.17 -7.54
CA ILE A 27 2.90 -10.02 -8.67
C ILE A 27 3.67 -9.60 -9.94
N ALA A 28 3.73 -8.29 -10.20
CA ALA A 28 4.44 -7.75 -11.35
C ALA A 28 5.94 -8.07 -11.29
N THR A 29 6.61 -7.79 -10.16
CA THR A 29 8.04 -8.07 -9.97
C THR A 29 8.35 -9.57 -10.02
N ALA A 30 7.52 -10.43 -9.42
CA ALA A 30 7.73 -11.86 -9.47
C ALA A 30 7.68 -12.40 -10.91
N LYS A 31 6.77 -11.88 -11.74
CA LYS A 31 6.69 -12.24 -13.15
C LYS A 31 7.87 -11.71 -13.96
N SER A 32 8.18 -10.41 -13.84
CA SER A 32 9.18 -9.76 -14.69
C SER A 32 10.63 -10.06 -14.29
N ALA A 33 10.93 -10.10 -12.99
CA ALA A 33 12.29 -10.27 -12.50
C ALA A 33 12.65 -11.72 -12.17
N LEU A 34 11.66 -12.54 -11.80
CA LEU A 34 11.90 -13.92 -11.33
C LEU A 34 11.32 -15.00 -12.24
N GLY A 35 10.53 -14.63 -13.26
CA GLY A 35 9.83 -15.59 -14.13
C GLY A 35 8.83 -16.48 -13.37
N LYS A 36 8.40 -16.08 -12.17
CA LYS A 36 7.52 -16.87 -11.30
C LYS A 36 6.10 -16.32 -11.36
N THR A 37 5.12 -17.21 -11.57
CA THR A 37 3.71 -16.89 -11.39
C THR A 37 3.34 -17.07 -9.93
N VAL A 38 3.03 -15.97 -9.25
CA VAL A 38 2.59 -15.95 -7.85
C VAL A 38 1.10 -15.66 -7.75
N LYS A 39 0.46 -16.21 -6.71
CA LYS A 39 -0.93 -15.93 -6.37
C LYS A 39 -0.97 -15.23 -5.03
N CYS A 40 -1.75 -14.15 -4.95
CA CYS A 40 -2.06 -13.48 -3.70
C CYS A 40 -3.53 -13.76 -3.38
N THR A 41 -3.84 -14.07 -2.13
CA THR A 41 -5.20 -14.37 -1.68
C THR A 41 -5.39 -13.88 -0.25
N TYR A 42 -6.65 -13.73 0.13
CA TYR A 42 -7.02 -13.42 1.50
C TYR A 42 -7.30 -14.69 2.30
N PRO A 43 -6.98 -14.72 3.61
CA PRO A 43 -7.48 -15.74 4.52
C PRO A 43 -9.02 -15.66 4.62
N LYS A 44 -9.69 -16.82 4.61
CA LYS A 44 -11.16 -16.91 4.65
C LYS A 44 -11.73 -16.83 6.07
N ASP A 45 -10.91 -17.13 7.07
CA ASP A 45 -11.25 -17.21 8.48
C ASP A 45 -11.18 -15.84 9.17
N ALA A 46 -10.23 -15.00 8.78
CA ALA A 46 -10.09 -13.67 9.33
C ALA A 46 -9.52 -12.67 8.31
N LEU A 47 -10.12 -11.48 8.27
CA LEU A 47 -9.58 -10.32 7.58
C LEU A 47 -9.26 -9.24 8.62
N VAL A 48 -7.99 -8.86 8.70
CA VAL A 48 -7.52 -7.84 9.64
C VAL A 48 -7.37 -6.52 8.89
N ALA A 49 -8.08 -5.49 9.34
CA ALA A 49 -7.87 -4.13 8.86
C ALA A 49 -6.52 -3.63 9.38
N GLY A 50 -5.67 -3.16 8.48
CA GLY A 50 -4.48 -2.41 8.88
C GLY A 50 -4.88 -1.09 9.52
N THR A 51 -4.10 -0.63 10.50
CA THR A 51 -4.11 0.78 10.86
C THR A 51 -3.67 1.59 9.64
N PRO A 52 -4.34 2.72 9.33
CA PRO A 52 -3.90 3.58 8.24
C PRO A 52 -2.44 3.98 8.47
N TYR A 53 -1.67 4.08 7.39
CA TYR A 53 -0.34 4.69 7.48
C TYR A 53 -0.52 6.13 7.93
N VAL A 54 0.16 6.50 9.02
CA VAL A 54 0.15 7.86 9.53
C VAL A 54 1.38 8.57 9.01
N LEU A 55 1.17 9.67 8.31
CA LEU A 55 2.22 10.60 7.95
C LEU A 55 2.44 11.54 9.14
N ALA A 56 3.71 11.79 9.49
CA ALA A 56 4.06 12.69 10.57
C ALA A 56 5.31 13.49 10.22
N ILE A 57 5.24 14.80 10.45
CA ILE A 57 6.37 15.71 10.25
C ILE A 57 7.33 15.60 11.44
N ASN A 58 8.60 15.34 11.15
CA ASN A 58 9.65 15.41 12.17
C ASN A 58 9.72 16.82 12.77
N LYS A 59 9.62 16.94 14.09
CA LYS A 59 9.73 18.19 14.85
C LYS A 59 11.01 18.99 14.54
N THR A 60 12.07 18.29 14.15
CA THR A 60 13.40 18.85 13.84
C THR A 60 13.72 18.84 12.35
N ALA A 61 12.71 18.70 11.48
CA ALA A 61 12.92 18.72 10.04
C ALA A 61 13.63 20.03 9.61
N PRO A 62 14.68 19.97 8.77
CA PRO A 62 15.37 21.17 8.28
C PRO A 62 14.46 22.05 7.41
N HIS A 63 13.41 21.46 6.82
CA HIS A 63 12.42 22.13 5.97
C HIS A 63 10.99 21.75 6.38
N PRO A 64 10.49 22.21 7.54
CA PRO A 64 9.20 21.77 8.07
C PRO A 64 8.01 22.25 7.22
N ALA A 65 8.13 23.42 6.57
CA ALA A 65 7.12 23.92 5.65
C ALA A 65 7.01 23.07 4.38
N ALA A 66 8.13 22.60 3.83
CA ALA A 66 8.14 21.71 2.67
C ALA A 66 7.58 20.32 3.03
N ALA A 67 7.93 19.80 4.21
CA ALA A 67 7.34 18.55 4.71
C ALA A 67 5.82 18.65 4.83
N ARG A 68 5.31 19.77 5.39
CA ARG A 68 3.87 20.03 5.48
C ARG A 68 3.20 20.15 4.11
N LEU A 69 3.80 20.89 3.18
CA LEU A 69 3.30 21.02 1.81
C LEU A 69 3.19 19.65 1.14
N TRP A 70 4.16 18.76 1.37
CA TRP A 70 4.11 17.39 0.88
C TRP A 70 2.94 16.59 1.48
N GLU A 71 2.72 16.66 2.79
CA GLU A 71 1.57 16.00 3.43
C GLU A 71 0.24 16.52 2.84
N GLU A 72 0.10 17.84 2.73
CA GLU A 72 -1.09 18.50 2.16
C GLU A 72 -1.33 18.09 0.70
N LEU A 73 -0.26 17.97 -0.10
CA LEU A 73 -0.34 17.48 -1.47
C LEU A 73 -0.83 16.03 -1.53
N MET A 74 -0.28 15.13 -0.71
CA MET A 74 -0.65 13.70 -0.71
C MET A 74 -2.13 13.47 -0.37
N PHE A 75 -2.70 14.30 0.51
CA PHE A 75 -4.11 14.20 0.92
C PHE A 75 -5.07 15.06 0.09
N SER A 76 -4.57 15.89 -0.82
CA SER A 76 -5.42 16.69 -1.70
C SER A 76 -6.12 15.83 -2.76
N LYS A 77 -7.28 16.28 -3.26
CA LYS A 77 -8.00 15.62 -4.35
C LYS A 77 -7.21 15.73 -5.66
N THR A 78 -7.04 14.63 -6.39
CA THR A 78 -6.50 14.64 -7.76
C THR A 78 -7.33 15.54 -8.67
N ASN A 79 -6.68 16.50 -9.31
CA ASN A 79 -7.24 17.48 -10.25
C ASN A 79 -6.26 17.72 -11.44
N GLY A 80 -5.42 16.73 -11.76
CA GLY A 80 -4.34 16.87 -12.72
C GLY A 80 -3.87 15.54 -13.29
N LYS A 81 -2.74 15.56 -14.01
CA LYS A 81 -2.10 14.36 -14.59
C LYS A 81 -1.47 13.50 -13.49
N LEU A 82 -1.53 12.17 -13.64
CA LEU A 82 -0.70 11.26 -12.84
C LEU A 82 0.74 11.29 -13.34
N ALA A 83 1.69 10.84 -12.51
CA ALA A 83 3.11 10.76 -12.89
C ALA A 83 3.33 9.90 -14.15
N GLU A 84 2.50 8.87 -14.36
CA GLU A 84 2.54 8.02 -15.56
C GLU A 84 2.01 8.70 -16.83
N ASP A 85 1.21 9.76 -16.69
CA ASP A 85 0.64 10.53 -17.80
C ASP A 85 1.51 11.74 -18.19
N LEU A 86 2.63 11.97 -17.49
CA LEU A 86 3.55 13.06 -17.80
C LEU A 86 4.33 12.78 -19.07
N THR A 87 4.30 13.74 -19.99
CA THR A 87 5.08 13.71 -21.22
C THR A 87 6.43 14.40 -21.04
N ALA A 88 7.35 14.18 -21.98
CA ALA A 88 8.63 14.89 -21.99
C ALA A 88 8.45 16.43 -22.07
N ALA A 89 7.36 16.92 -22.67
CA ALA A 89 7.04 18.34 -22.72
C ALA A 89 6.57 18.87 -21.36
N ASP A 90 5.76 18.09 -20.63
CA ASP A 90 5.33 18.46 -19.28
C ASP A 90 6.54 18.58 -18.33
N LEU A 91 7.48 17.62 -18.41
CA LEU A 91 8.70 17.60 -17.59
C LEU A 91 9.68 18.74 -17.89
N ALA A 92 9.53 19.42 -19.02
CA ALA A 92 10.35 20.57 -19.39
C ALA A 92 9.81 21.91 -18.86
N LEU A 93 8.62 21.93 -18.25
CA LEU A 93 8.02 23.14 -17.72
C LEU A 93 8.72 23.66 -16.46
N PRO A 94 8.65 24.98 -16.18
CA PRO A 94 9.07 25.53 -14.90
C PRO A 94 8.39 24.82 -13.72
N PRO A 95 9.05 24.66 -12.55
CA PRO A 95 8.53 23.87 -11.44
C PRO A 95 7.11 24.23 -10.99
N ALA A 96 6.76 25.52 -11.00
CA ALA A 96 5.41 25.98 -10.63
C ALA A 96 4.33 25.56 -11.64
N GLU A 97 4.67 25.57 -12.94
CA GLU A 97 3.75 25.19 -14.02
C GLU A 97 3.61 23.67 -14.10
N LEU A 98 4.71 22.92 -13.94
CA LEU A 98 4.65 21.47 -13.79
C LEU A 98 3.81 21.09 -12.57
N PHE A 99 4.04 21.72 -11.42
CA PHE A 99 3.26 21.45 -10.20
C PHE A 99 1.76 21.73 -10.38
N ALA A 100 1.39 22.77 -11.14
CA ALA A 100 0.00 23.05 -11.48
C ALA A 100 -0.65 21.99 -12.39
N LEU A 101 0.13 21.24 -13.17
CA LEU A 101 -0.36 20.10 -13.97
C LEU A 101 -0.48 18.83 -13.13
N VAL A 102 0.39 18.64 -12.14
CA VAL A 102 0.37 17.50 -11.21
C VAL A 102 -0.38 17.87 -9.93
N MET A 103 -1.56 18.49 -10.07
CA MET A 103 -2.36 18.87 -8.91
C MET A 103 -3.13 17.67 -8.38
N GLY A 104 -2.77 17.20 -7.19
CA GLY A 104 -3.65 16.40 -6.35
C GLY A 104 -3.31 14.92 -6.21
N GLY A 105 -3.47 14.43 -4.98
CA GLY A 105 -2.82 13.25 -4.40
C GLY A 105 -3.07 11.91 -5.07
N GLN A 106 -2.07 11.05 -4.97
CA GLN A 106 -2.06 9.67 -5.44
C GLN A 106 -2.88 8.80 -4.47
N ASN A 107 -4.15 8.60 -4.78
CA ASN A 107 -5.01 7.66 -4.05
C ASN A 107 -5.64 6.66 -5.03
N VAL A 108 -4.79 5.99 -5.81
CA VAL A 108 -5.21 4.85 -6.62
C VAL A 108 -5.34 3.65 -5.69
N PHE A 109 -6.57 3.34 -5.27
CA PHE A 109 -6.84 2.14 -4.48
C PHE A 109 -7.35 1.03 -5.38
N VAL A 110 -6.71 -0.14 -5.30
CA VAL A 110 -7.29 -1.37 -5.87
C VAL A 110 -8.60 -1.69 -5.16
N SER A 111 -9.63 -2.02 -5.92
CA SER A 111 -10.99 -2.25 -5.38
C SER A 111 -11.11 -3.31 -4.28
N SER A 112 -10.12 -4.19 -4.20
CA SER A 112 -10.02 -5.29 -3.24
C SER A 112 -9.12 -4.97 -2.04
N GLY A 113 -8.42 -3.83 -2.04
CA GLY A 113 -7.38 -3.49 -1.07
C GLY A 113 -7.86 -2.86 0.25
N ALA A 114 -6.95 -2.72 1.21
CA ALA A 114 -7.13 -1.83 2.35
C ALA A 114 -7.42 -0.41 1.81
N THR A 115 -8.58 0.11 2.15
CA THR A 115 -8.98 1.51 1.88
C THR A 115 -8.70 2.32 3.15
N PRO A 116 -7.47 2.83 3.37
CA PRO A 116 -7.14 3.61 4.55
C PRO A 116 -7.94 4.92 4.61
N ILE A 117 -8.48 5.37 3.47
CA ILE A 117 -9.36 6.53 3.36
C ILE A 117 -10.82 6.06 3.32
N THR A 118 -11.61 6.56 4.27
CA THR A 118 -13.05 6.25 4.39
C THR A 118 -13.91 7.02 3.39
N ASP A 119 -13.37 8.10 2.83
CA ASP A 119 -14.05 8.97 1.86
C ASP A 119 -14.44 8.21 0.59
N ALA A 120 -15.72 8.31 0.21
CA ALA A 120 -16.26 7.61 -0.94
C ALA A 120 -15.70 8.14 -2.27
N ALA A 121 -15.33 9.42 -2.35
CA ALA A 121 -14.81 10.06 -3.55
C ALA A 121 -13.38 9.60 -3.92
N MET A 122 -12.70 8.94 -2.99
CA MET A 122 -11.33 8.43 -3.17
C MET A 122 -11.33 6.93 -3.50
N LYS A 123 -12.48 6.33 -3.80
CA LYS A 123 -12.62 4.88 -4.04
C LYS A 123 -12.60 4.49 -5.51
N ASP A 124 -12.28 5.40 -6.44
CA ASP A 124 -12.29 5.07 -7.87
C ASP A 124 -11.29 3.94 -8.18
N LYS A 125 -11.85 2.86 -8.74
CA LYS A 125 -11.34 1.49 -8.61
C LYS A 125 -10.49 1.11 -9.82
N VAL A 126 -9.18 0.99 -9.62
CA VAL A 126 -8.37 0.17 -10.55
C VAL A 126 -8.70 -1.30 -10.30
N ALA A 127 -8.95 -2.03 -11.38
CA ALA A 127 -9.21 -3.46 -11.32
C ALA A 127 -7.96 -4.19 -10.78
N PRO A 128 -8.10 -5.10 -9.81
CA PRO A 128 -6.96 -5.85 -9.29
C PRO A 128 -6.40 -6.77 -10.40
N PRO A 129 -5.10 -7.08 -10.37
CA PRO A 129 -4.53 -8.08 -11.26
C PRO A 129 -5.22 -9.44 -11.04
N THR A 130 -5.38 -10.23 -12.09
CA THR A 130 -6.09 -11.54 -12.02
C THR A 130 -5.47 -12.54 -11.04
N SER A 131 -4.18 -12.38 -10.70
CA SER A 131 -3.48 -13.17 -9.69
C SER A 131 -3.77 -12.75 -8.24
N LEU A 132 -4.46 -11.64 -8.01
CA LEU A 132 -5.02 -11.25 -6.72
C LEU A 132 -6.44 -11.83 -6.61
N ILE A 133 -6.54 -12.94 -5.90
CA ILE A 133 -7.77 -13.70 -5.75
C ILE A 133 -8.51 -13.19 -4.52
N VAL A 134 -9.72 -12.67 -4.74
CA VAL A 134 -10.66 -12.33 -3.66
C VAL A 134 -11.65 -13.49 -3.52
N PRO A 135 -11.59 -14.28 -2.44
CA PRO A 135 -12.55 -15.35 -2.22
C PRO A 135 -13.99 -14.83 -2.11
N SER A 136 -14.97 -15.66 -2.48
CA SER A 136 -16.38 -15.39 -2.14
C SER A 136 -16.60 -15.54 -0.63
N GLY A 137 -17.53 -14.76 -0.08
CA GLY A 137 -17.92 -14.85 1.34
C GLY A 137 -16.84 -14.38 2.31
N MET A 138 -16.05 -13.36 1.93
CA MET A 138 -15.03 -12.79 2.79
C MET A 138 -15.60 -12.35 4.15
N PRO A 139 -14.91 -12.66 5.27
CA PRO A 139 -15.31 -12.19 6.57
C PRO A 139 -15.24 -10.66 6.61
N LYS A 140 -16.06 -10.03 7.47
CA LYS A 140 -15.96 -8.59 7.71
C LYS A 140 -14.55 -8.28 8.24
N SER A 141 -13.95 -7.23 7.68
CA SER A 141 -12.66 -6.74 8.17
C SER A 141 -12.79 -6.28 9.63
N VAL A 142 -11.83 -6.69 10.46
CA VAL A 142 -11.80 -6.35 11.88
C VAL A 142 -10.58 -5.49 12.17
N LEU A 143 -10.79 -4.34 12.80
CA LEU A 143 -9.72 -3.55 13.41
C LEU A 143 -9.54 -4.03 14.86
N PRO A 144 -8.39 -4.63 15.22
CA PRO A 144 -8.18 -5.14 16.57
C PRO A 144 -8.10 -4.00 17.58
N THR A 145 -8.76 -4.17 18.73
CA THR A 145 -8.63 -3.26 19.87
C THR A 145 -7.20 -3.27 20.43
N LEU A 146 -6.79 -2.20 21.14
CA LEU A 146 -5.48 -2.13 21.79
C LEU A 146 -5.23 -3.33 22.73
N ALA A 147 -6.26 -3.77 23.45
CA ALA A 147 -6.19 -4.95 24.31
C ALA A 147 -5.89 -6.23 23.52
N GLN A 148 -6.61 -6.45 22.41
CA GLN A 148 -6.36 -7.61 21.52
C GLN A 148 -4.95 -7.57 20.91
N GLN A 149 -4.48 -6.40 20.49
CA GLN A 149 -3.11 -6.22 19.98
C GLN A 149 -2.07 -6.55 21.05
N THR A 150 -2.26 -6.07 22.28
CA THR A 150 -1.35 -6.33 23.41
C THR A 150 -1.24 -7.83 23.73
N VAL A 151 -2.38 -8.53 23.75
CA VAL A 151 -2.42 -9.99 23.93
C VAL A 151 -1.70 -10.70 22.79
N ALA A 152 -1.95 -10.31 21.54
CA ALA A 152 -1.31 -10.90 20.37
C ALA A 152 0.21 -10.71 20.37
N ILE A 153 0.69 -9.49 20.69
CA ILE A 153 2.13 -9.18 20.81
C ILE A 153 2.80 -10.07 21.86
N THR A 154 2.16 -10.25 23.01
CA THR A 154 2.69 -11.09 24.10
C THR A 154 2.83 -12.55 23.65
N LYS A 155 1.80 -13.08 22.98
CA LYS A 155 1.84 -14.43 22.40
C LYS A 155 2.93 -14.57 21.36
N LEU A 156 3.01 -13.64 20.42
CA LEU A 156 4.00 -13.64 19.34
C LEU A 156 5.42 -13.61 19.90
N LYS A 157 5.75 -12.70 20.82
CA LYS A 157 7.09 -12.64 21.43
C LYS A 157 7.51 -13.95 22.07
N THR A 158 6.58 -14.65 22.72
CA THR A 158 6.84 -15.94 23.37
C THR A 158 7.02 -17.07 22.37
N ALA A 159 6.30 -17.04 21.25
CA ALA A 159 6.35 -18.06 20.21
C ALA A 159 7.42 -17.80 19.14
N TRP A 160 7.91 -16.56 19.00
CA TRP A 160 8.75 -16.14 17.87
C TRP A 160 10.08 -16.88 17.78
N SER A 161 10.66 -17.30 18.90
CA SER A 161 11.88 -18.11 18.92
C SER A 161 11.66 -19.55 18.44
N LYS A 162 10.40 -19.98 18.26
CA LYS A 162 10.00 -21.34 17.89
C LYS A 162 9.45 -21.45 16.46
N ILE A 163 9.40 -20.32 15.74
CA ILE A 163 8.93 -20.21 14.34
C ILE A 163 10.13 -19.77 13.50
#